data_AF-A0A965APS2-F1
#
_entry.id   AF-A0A965APS2-F1
#
_cell.length_a   1.000
_cell.length_b   1.000
_cell.length_c   1.000
_cell.angle_alpha   90.00
_cell.angle_beta   90.00
_cell.angle_gamma   90.00
#
_symmetry.space_group_name_H-M   'P 1'
#
loop_
_entity.id
_entity.type
_entity.pdbx_description
1 polymer ?
#
loop_
_entity_poly.entity_id
_entity_poly.type
_entity_poly.pdbx_seq_one_letter_code
_entity_poly.pdbx_strand_id
1 'polypeptide(L)'
;MAHDHQLFLTIGFCHGGHQSVRSATLLLAGMLLTCLLGATQADAADLDQWGHWRGPLGTGTSPTARPPTEFGPSNNCAWKQPIPGQGSSSPVIWEDSVFVTTAVPVTPGGSELDFRLFCFERATGEKRWDRSAIKAAPHEGTHSTNGYASASPCTDGRHVYAHFGSRGLFCFTMSGDLKWSRDFGDMQTRNEFGEGSSPTLVGDRIVIPWDNEGPSRLICLNALSGETIWDVPRDEPTCWAT
;
A
#
# COMPACT_ATOMS: atom_id res chain seq x y z
N MET A 1 31.89 -11.02 6.96
CA MET A 1 31.61 -9.57 6.84
C MET A 1 30.24 -9.46 6.21
N ALA A 2 29.19 -9.28 7.02
CA ALA A 2 27.85 -9.03 6.52
C ALA A 2 27.81 -7.58 6.04
N HIS A 3 27.55 -7.35 4.77
CA HIS A 3 27.24 -6.01 4.28
C HIS A 3 25.89 -5.62 4.87
N ASP A 4 25.88 -4.60 5.72
CA ASP A 4 24.67 -4.03 6.28
C ASP A 4 23.93 -3.27 5.16
N HIS A 5 23.13 -4.01 4.39
CA HIS A 5 22.30 -3.46 3.33
C HIS A 5 21.10 -2.75 3.97
N GLN A 6 21.33 -1.51 4.40
CA GLN A 6 20.28 -0.63 4.88
C GLN A 6 19.39 -0.24 3.68
N LEU A 7 18.09 -0.49 3.78
CA LEU A 7 17.12 -0.08 2.77
C LEU A 7 16.95 1.44 2.81
N PHE A 8 16.80 2.04 1.64
CA PHE A 8 16.55 3.47 1.51
C PHE A 8 15.37 3.72 0.58
N LEU A 9 14.42 4.54 1.04
CA LEU A 9 13.43 5.15 0.16
C LEU A 9 14.04 6.43 -0.42
N THR A 10 14.02 6.57 -1.74
CA THR A 10 14.54 7.75 -2.44
C THR A 10 13.46 8.33 -3.35
N ILE A 11 13.16 9.62 -3.21
CA ILE A 11 12.18 10.32 -4.06
C ILE A 11 12.86 11.50 -4.76
N GLY A 12 12.49 11.76 -6.03
CA GLY A 12 13.00 12.88 -6.83
C GLY A 12 12.02 14.04 -6.97
N PHE A 13 12.51 15.20 -7.41
CA PHE A 13 11.69 16.40 -7.62
C PHE A 13 10.93 16.38 -8.95
N CYS A 14 9.76 17.01 -8.95
CA CYS A 14 9.08 17.54 -10.15
C CYS A 14 8.60 18.96 -9.82
N HIS A 15 9.10 19.97 -10.54
CA HIS A 15 8.60 21.34 -10.37
C HIS A 15 7.28 21.51 -11.14
N GLY A 16 6.16 21.66 -10.42
CA GLY A 16 4.86 22.00 -10.99
C GLY A 16 4.03 22.80 -9.99
N GLY A 17 3.97 24.12 -10.16
CA GLY A 17 3.16 25.00 -9.32
C GLY A 17 1.70 25.03 -9.77
N HIS A 18 0.76 24.79 -8.85
CA HIS A 18 -0.68 24.97 -9.07
C HIS A 18 -1.17 26.25 -8.40
N GLN A 19 -1.75 27.18 -9.18
CA GLN A 19 -2.51 28.31 -8.65
C GLN A 19 -4.00 27.97 -8.61
N SER A 20 -4.63 28.17 -7.44
CA SER A 20 -6.08 28.00 -7.26
C SER A 20 -6.83 29.24 -7.76
N VAL A 21 -7.85 29.06 -8.58
CA VAL A 21 -8.83 30.12 -8.88
C VAL A 21 -10.15 29.75 -8.20
N ARG A 22 -10.55 30.56 -7.22
CA ARG A 22 -11.90 30.56 -6.64
C ARG A 22 -12.81 31.43 -7.50
N SER A 23 -14.03 30.98 -7.78
CA SER A 23 -15.09 31.86 -8.26
C SER A 23 -16.43 31.45 -7.66
N ALA A 24 -17.02 32.37 -6.92
CA ALA A 24 -18.36 32.32 -6.39
C ALA A 24 -19.24 33.27 -7.21
N THR A 25 -20.45 32.88 -7.62
CA THR A 25 -21.57 33.81 -7.92
C THR A 25 -22.92 33.09 -7.76
N LEU A 26 -23.90 33.88 -7.34
CA LEU A 26 -25.18 33.60 -6.69
C LEU A 26 -26.33 32.98 -7.54
N LEU A 27 -27.27 32.44 -6.75
CA LEU A 27 -28.60 31.88 -6.98
C LEU A 27 -29.55 32.63 -7.94
N LEU A 28 -30.37 31.86 -8.66
CA LEU A 28 -31.77 32.20 -8.96
C LEU A 28 -32.64 30.94 -9.12
N ALA A 29 -33.86 31.04 -8.60
CA ALA A 29 -34.81 29.96 -8.36
C ALA A 29 -35.50 29.44 -9.62
N GLY A 30 -35.66 28.11 -9.68
CA GLY A 30 -36.48 27.41 -10.67
C GLY A 30 -36.79 26.01 -10.14
N MET A 31 -37.97 25.84 -9.56
CA MET A 31 -38.46 24.58 -9.00
C MET A 31 -38.96 23.69 -10.16
N LEU A 32 -38.03 23.04 -10.86
CA LEU A 32 -38.30 21.93 -11.76
C LEU A 32 -38.06 20.61 -11.01
N LEU A 33 -38.99 19.69 -11.19
CA LEU A 33 -38.98 18.32 -10.69
C LEU A 33 -37.70 17.60 -11.14
N THR A 34 -36.65 17.66 -10.32
CA THR A 34 -35.41 16.92 -10.51
C THR A 34 -35.66 15.46 -10.15
N CYS A 35 -35.96 14.63 -11.16
CA CYS A 35 -35.59 13.23 -11.09
C CYS A 35 -34.09 13.17 -10.81
N LEU A 36 -33.72 12.98 -9.54
CA LEU A 36 -32.38 12.63 -9.09
C LEU A 36 -32.04 11.25 -9.67
N LEU A 37 -31.72 11.23 -10.96
CA LEU A 37 -30.65 10.39 -11.46
C LEU A 37 -29.41 10.90 -10.76
N GLY A 38 -29.15 10.39 -9.56
CA GLY A 38 -27.83 10.42 -8.97
C GLY A 38 -26.93 9.66 -9.94
N ALA A 39 -26.43 10.36 -10.95
CA ALA A 39 -25.23 9.95 -11.63
C ALA A 39 -24.21 9.81 -10.51
N THR A 40 -23.90 8.56 -10.15
CA THR A 40 -22.70 8.25 -9.42
C THR A 40 -21.59 8.92 -10.22
N GLN A 41 -21.09 10.06 -9.74
CA GLN A 41 -19.82 10.57 -10.20
C GLN A 41 -18.88 9.41 -9.92
N ALA A 42 -18.53 8.67 -10.95
CA ALA A 42 -17.35 7.85 -10.90
C ALA A 42 -16.25 8.84 -10.51
N ASP A 43 -15.68 8.67 -9.32
CA ASP A 43 -14.53 9.46 -8.90
C ASP A 43 -13.55 9.38 -10.05
N ALA A 44 -13.33 10.52 -10.72
CA ALA A 44 -12.26 10.58 -11.70
C ALA A 44 -11.01 10.18 -10.94
N ALA A 45 -10.32 9.12 -11.41
CA ALA A 45 -9.10 8.68 -10.78
C ALA A 45 -8.17 9.89 -10.70
N ASP A 46 -7.91 10.38 -9.48
CA ASP A 46 -7.00 11.49 -9.28
C ASP A 46 -5.61 11.00 -9.67
N LEU A 47 -5.15 11.44 -10.83
CA LEU A 47 -3.95 10.92 -11.49
C LEU A 47 -2.67 11.25 -10.72
N ASP A 48 -2.75 12.15 -9.74
CA ASP A 48 -1.65 12.52 -8.86
C ASP A 48 -1.56 11.65 -7.60
N GLN A 49 -2.54 10.76 -7.37
CA GLN A 49 -2.57 9.81 -6.25
C GLN A 49 -2.06 8.44 -6.68
N TRP A 50 -0.96 7.99 -6.10
CA TRP A 50 -0.42 6.65 -6.31
C TRP A 50 -0.84 5.72 -5.17
N GLY A 51 -2.15 5.53 -4.98
CA GLY A 51 -2.73 4.80 -3.85
C GLY A 51 -2.59 3.27 -3.89
N HIS A 52 -2.00 2.70 -4.95
CA HIS A 52 -1.85 1.25 -5.15
C HIS A 52 -0.54 0.95 -5.91
N TRP A 53 -0.01 -0.27 -5.82
CA TRP A 53 1.26 -0.68 -6.45
C TRP A 53 1.37 -0.31 -7.95
N ARG A 54 0.26 -0.38 -8.70
CA ARG A 54 0.19 -0.02 -10.13
C ARG A 54 -0.34 1.40 -10.41
N GLY A 55 -0.38 2.27 -9.40
CA GLY A 55 -0.82 3.65 -9.54
C GLY A 55 -2.33 3.81 -9.78
N PRO A 56 -2.80 5.03 -10.09
CA PRO A 56 -4.22 5.41 -10.10
C PRO A 56 -5.05 4.68 -11.16
N LEU A 57 -4.41 4.24 -12.24
CA LEU A 57 -5.08 3.54 -13.35
C LEU A 57 -4.87 2.03 -13.33
N GLY A 58 -4.10 1.50 -12.37
CA GLY A 58 -3.77 0.08 -12.34
C GLY A 58 -2.81 -0.39 -13.44
N THR A 59 -2.22 0.54 -14.20
CA THR A 59 -1.36 0.24 -15.37
C THR A 59 0.13 0.37 -15.11
N GLY A 60 0.54 0.88 -13.94
CA GLY A 60 1.93 1.19 -13.63
C GLY A 60 2.46 2.43 -14.34
N THR A 61 1.57 3.32 -14.81
CA THR A 61 1.94 4.56 -15.50
C THR A 61 1.44 5.79 -14.75
N SER A 62 2.22 6.88 -14.77
CA SER A 62 1.78 8.22 -14.38
C SER A 62 1.67 9.09 -15.63
N PRO A 63 0.47 9.33 -16.18
CA PRO A 63 0.30 10.03 -17.45
C PRO A 63 0.72 11.50 -17.42
N THR A 64 0.68 12.12 -16.24
CA THR A 64 0.93 13.55 -16.03
C THR A 64 2.32 13.85 -15.47
N ALA A 65 3.03 12.83 -14.94
CA ALA A 65 4.33 13.03 -14.32
C ALA A 65 5.40 13.47 -15.32
N ARG A 66 6.34 14.27 -14.81
CA ARG A 66 7.51 14.75 -15.54
C ARG A 66 8.77 14.47 -14.73
N PRO A 67 9.11 13.17 -14.51
CA PRO A 67 10.24 12.81 -13.67
C PRO A 67 11.55 13.35 -14.27
N PRO A 68 12.57 13.61 -13.43
CA PRO A 68 13.87 13.99 -13.92
C PRO A 68 14.46 12.85 -14.77
N THR A 69 15.02 13.20 -15.93
CA THR A 69 15.63 12.21 -16.85
C THR A 69 17.06 11.84 -16.46
N GLU A 70 17.65 12.58 -15.52
CA GLU A 70 18.93 12.27 -14.90
C GLU A 70 18.72 12.14 -13.39
N PHE A 71 19.26 11.09 -12.78
CA PHE A 71 19.06 10.83 -11.36
C PHE A 71 20.34 10.29 -10.73
N GLY A 72 20.71 10.81 -9.56
CA GLY A 72 21.87 10.34 -8.81
C GLY A 72 21.81 10.73 -7.33
N PRO A 73 22.69 10.16 -6.49
CA PRO A 73 22.68 10.43 -5.05
C PRO A 73 22.80 11.93 -4.69
N SER A 74 23.47 12.71 -5.54
CA SER A 74 23.66 14.16 -5.40
C SER A 74 22.92 14.99 -6.45
N ASN A 75 22.15 14.37 -7.35
CA ASN A 75 21.47 15.06 -8.46
C ASN A 75 20.01 14.59 -8.57
N ASN A 76 19.06 15.52 -8.51
CA ASN A 76 17.61 15.25 -8.58
C ASN A 76 17.06 14.27 -7.51
N CYS A 77 17.82 14.00 -6.45
CA CYS A 77 17.34 13.35 -5.23
C CYS A 77 16.74 14.40 -4.29
N ALA A 78 15.43 14.34 -4.06
CA ALA A 78 14.74 15.28 -3.15
C ALA A 78 15.04 14.94 -1.70
N TRP A 79 14.92 13.66 -1.35
CA TRP A 79 15.29 13.15 -0.05
C TRP A 79 15.53 11.64 -0.12
N LYS A 80 16.23 11.16 0.89
CA LYS A 80 16.57 9.75 1.08
C LYS A 80 16.44 9.39 2.55
N GLN A 81 15.62 8.39 2.86
CA GLN A 81 15.34 7.99 4.23
C GLN A 81 15.74 6.53 4.47
N PRO A 82 16.58 6.23 5.48
CA PRO A 82 16.82 4.85 5.90
C PRO A 82 15.52 4.23 6.45
N ILE A 83 15.21 3.03 5.99
CA ILE A 83 14.11 2.21 6.49
C ILE A 83 14.72 1.04 7.28
N PRO A 84 14.36 0.86 8.56
CA PRO A 84 14.82 -0.28 9.34
C PRO A 84 14.18 -1.57 8.83
N GLY A 85 14.88 -2.69 9.00
CA GLY A 85 14.38 -3.99 8.60
C GLY A 85 14.56 -4.29 7.12
N GLN A 86 13.73 -5.20 6.61
CA GLN A 86 13.76 -5.66 5.22
C GLN A 86 12.33 -5.69 4.62
N GLY A 87 12.22 -5.40 3.33
CA GLY A 87 10.96 -5.36 2.60
C GLY A 87 11.20 -5.15 1.10
N SER A 88 10.21 -5.49 0.28
CA SER A 88 10.28 -5.39 -1.19
C SER A 88 9.07 -4.68 -1.79
N SER A 89 8.23 -4.07 -0.93
CA SER A 89 7.07 -3.30 -1.35
C SER A 89 7.46 -2.04 -2.14
N SER A 90 6.54 -1.60 -3.01
CA SER A 90 6.58 -0.22 -3.50
C SER A 90 5.93 0.72 -2.49
N PRO A 91 6.42 1.97 -2.41
CA PRO A 91 5.69 3.02 -1.72
C PRO A 91 4.34 3.29 -2.41
N VAL A 92 3.33 3.63 -1.62
CA VAL A 92 2.12 4.30 -2.12
C VAL A 92 2.09 5.73 -1.64
N ILE A 93 1.56 6.61 -2.48
CA ILE A 93 1.58 8.06 -2.27
C ILE A 93 0.15 8.56 -2.32
N TRP A 94 -0.26 9.26 -1.26
CA TRP A 94 -1.55 9.94 -1.21
C TRP A 94 -1.39 11.32 -0.59
N GLU A 95 -1.74 12.36 -1.34
CA GLU A 95 -1.51 13.76 -1.02
C GLU A 95 -0.04 13.98 -0.59
N ASP A 96 0.15 14.38 0.67
CA ASP A 96 1.45 14.66 1.29
C ASP A 96 2.04 13.46 2.05
N SER A 97 1.46 12.27 1.93
CA SER A 97 1.88 11.07 2.64
C SER A 97 2.52 10.04 1.70
N VAL A 98 3.61 9.42 2.16
CA VAL A 98 4.23 8.26 1.53
C VAL A 98 4.21 7.09 2.50
N PHE A 99 3.61 5.97 2.10
CA PHE A 99 3.46 4.78 2.95
C PHE A 99 4.33 3.63 2.46
N VAL A 100 5.03 2.96 3.39
CA VAL A 100 5.91 1.82 3.09
C VAL A 100 5.79 0.74 4.16
N THR A 101 5.78 -0.53 3.73
CA THR A 101 5.80 -1.69 4.62
C THR A 101 7.23 -2.19 4.84
N THR A 102 7.54 -2.67 6.05
CA THR A 102 8.83 -3.29 6.38
C THR A 102 8.67 -4.33 7.49
N ALA A 103 9.61 -5.27 7.60
CA ALA A 103 9.71 -6.22 8.70
C ALA A 103 11.05 -6.03 9.44
N VAL A 104 10.99 -5.69 10.73
CA VAL A 104 12.16 -5.32 11.55
C VAL A 104 12.42 -6.39 12.60
N PRO A 105 13.64 -6.93 12.76
CA PRO A 105 13.95 -7.85 13.85
C PRO A 105 13.62 -7.22 15.23
N VAL A 106 12.85 -7.93 16.06
CA VAL A 106 12.49 -7.43 17.41
C VAL A 106 13.71 -7.41 18.32
N THR A 107 14.57 -8.42 18.20
CA THR A 107 15.86 -8.50 18.88
C THR A 107 16.95 -8.91 17.89
N PRO A 108 18.20 -8.43 18.05
CA PRO A 108 19.31 -8.88 17.21
C PRO A 108 19.50 -10.40 17.30
N GLY A 109 19.44 -11.09 16.16
CA GLY A 109 19.57 -12.55 16.09
C GLY A 109 18.33 -13.34 16.54
N GLY A 110 17.24 -12.67 16.91
CA GLY A 110 15.95 -13.30 17.18
C GLY A 110 15.21 -13.69 15.89
N SER A 111 14.29 -14.65 16.01
CA SER A 111 13.41 -15.07 14.91
C SER A 111 12.15 -14.21 14.78
N GLU A 112 11.82 -13.42 15.80
CA GLU A 112 10.63 -12.57 15.79
C GLU A 112 10.86 -11.26 15.02
N LEU A 113 9.91 -10.91 14.17
CA LEU A 113 9.89 -9.67 13.40
C LEU A 113 8.71 -8.78 13.83
N ASP A 114 8.94 -7.48 13.84
CA ASP A 114 7.93 -6.44 13.92
C ASP A 114 7.57 -6.00 12.49
N PHE A 115 6.36 -6.37 12.07
CA PHE A 115 5.79 -6.02 10.78
C PHE A 115 5.19 -4.62 10.89
N ARG A 116 5.71 -3.67 10.12
CA ARG A 116 5.44 -2.25 10.31
C ARG A 116 4.97 -1.55 9.05
N LEU A 117 4.10 -0.56 9.25
CA LEU A 117 3.74 0.44 8.26
C LEU A 117 4.36 1.79 8.66
N PHE A 118 5.13 2.38 7.76
CA PHE A 118 5.71 3.72 7.91
C PHE A 118 4.91 4.73 7.11
N CYS A 119 4.82 5.96 7.61
CA CYS A 119 4.33 7.12 6.91
C CYS A 119 5.37 8.23 6.95
N PHE A 120 5.72 8.76 5.79
CA PHE A 120 6.62 9.90 5.63
C PHE A 120 5.87 11.09 5.02
N GLU A 121 6.33 12.30 5.32
CA GLU A 121 5.93 13.49 4.59
C GLU A 121 6.56 13.46 3.19
N ARG A 122 5.72 13.59 2.16
CA ARG A 122 6.15 13.52 0.76
C ARG A 122 7.17 14.59 0.39
N ALA A 123 7.05 15.80 0.93
CA ALA A 123 7.91 16.92 0.55
C ALA A 123 9.33 16.80 1.14
N THR A 124 9.46 16.33 2.38
CA THR A 124 10.72 16.36 3.15
C THR A 124 11.33 14.98 3.38
N GLY A 125 10.54 13.92 3.30
CA GLY A 125 10.92 12.57 3.72
C GLY A 125 10.88 12.36 5.24
N GLU A 126 10.47 13.37 6.02
CA GLU A 126 10.39 13.25 7.48
C GLU A 126 9.34 12.20 7.88
N LYS A 127 9.71 11.33 8.83
CA LYS A 127 8.79 10.31 9.35
C LYS A 127 7.67 10.97 10.15
N ARG A 128 6.44 10.88 9.67
CA ARG A 128 5.23 11.31 10.40
C ARG A 128 4.89 10.32 11.51
N TRP A 129 4.88 9.04 11.17
CA TRP A 129 4.65 7.96 12.11
C TRP A 129 5.13 6.61 11.58
N ASP A 130 5.30 5.65 12.47
CA ASP A 130 5.43 4.25 12.16
C ASP A 130 4.61 3.41 13.16
N ARG A 131 3.97 2.36 12.65
CA ARG A 131 3.07 1.52 13.42
C ARG A 131 3.43 0.06 13.26
N SER A 132 3.50 -0.62 14.41
CA SER A 132 3.54 -2.07 14.46
C SER A 132 2.16 -2.60 14.12
N ALA A 133 2.07 -3.41 13.07
CA ALA A 133 0.89 -4.17 12.73
C ALA A 133 0.80 -5.42 13.62
N ILE A 134 1.91 -6.17 13.68
CA ILE A 134 2.04 -7.37 14.50
C ILE A 134 3.53 -7.66 14.76
N LYS A 135 3.81 -8.30 15.90
CA LYS A 135 5.10 -8.93 16.18
C LYS A 135 4.92 -10.44 16.18
N ALA A 136 5.66 -11.13 15.34
CA ALA A 136 5.57 -12.58 15.21
C ALA A 136 6.83 -13.14 14.54
N ALA A 137 7.14 -14.40 14.79
CA ALA A 137 8.06 -15.13 13.93
C ALA A 137 7.38 -15.36 12.56
N PRO A 138 8.11 -15.34 11.43
CA PRO A 138 7.62 -15.90 10.18
C PRO A 138 7.19 -17.36 10.37
N HIS A 139 6.14 -17.82 9.67
CA HIS A 139 5.70 -19.21 9.76
C HIS A 139 6.55 -20.14 8.89
N GLU A 140 7.09 -19.61 7.78
CA GLU A 140 8.00 -20.30 6.86
C GLU A 140 9.16 -19.39 6.41
N GLY A 141 10.10 -19.94 5.62
CA GLY A 141 11.21 -19.20 5.04
C GLY A 141 10.81 -18.21 3.94
N THR A 142 11.82 -17.58 3.33
CA THR A 142 11.65 -16.72 2.15
C THR A 142 12.88 -16.84 1.25
N HIS A 143 12.76 -16.48 -0.02
CA HIS A 143 13.91 -16.44 -0.93
C HIS A 143 14.93 -15.37 -0.47
N SER A 144 16.22 -15.55 -0.77
CA SER A 144 17.29 -14.64 -0.33
C SER A 144 17.19 -13.21 -0.86
N THR A 145 16.39 -13.00 -1.91
CA THR A 145 16.10 -11.69 -2.52
C THR A 145 14.72 -11.16 -2.15
N ASN A 146 14.02 -11.82 -1.22
CA ASN A 146 12.68 -11.46 -0.76
C ASN A 146 12.73 -11.13 0.75
N GLY A 147 11.66 -10.54 1.25
CA GLY A 147 11.47 -10.28 2.68
C GLY A 147 10.12 -10.78 3.16
N TYR A 148 9.74 -10.38 4.37
CA TYR A 148 8.42 -10.68 4.95
C TYR A 148 7.45 -9.49 4.86
N ALA A 149 7.82 -8.47 4.09
CA ALA A 149 7.04 -7.25 3.86
C ALA A 149 7.08 -6.86 2.37
N SER A 150 6.69 -7.80 1.51
CA SER A 150 6.81 -7.67 0.05
C SER A 150 5.55 -7.14 -0.60
N ALA A 151 4.38 -7.39 -0.02
CA ALA A 151 3.13 -6.80 -0.45
C ALA A 151 3.16 -5.28 -0.22
N SER A 152 2.79 -4.54 -1.26
CA SER A 152 2.67 -3.09 -1.18
C SER A 152 1.39 -2.72 -0.43
N PRO A 153 1.42 -1.69 0.42
CA PRO A 153 0.20 -1.18 1.01
C PRO A 153 -0.70 -0.56 -0.07
N CYS A 154 -1.96 -0.30 0.25
CA CYS A 154 -2.86 0.49 -0.59
C CYS A 154 -3.71 1.44 0.25
N THR A 155 -4.28 2.47 -0.37
CA THR A 155 -5.08 3.49 0.32
C THR A 155 -6.15 4.09 -0.58
N ASP A 156 -7.28 4.46 0.03
CA ASP A 156 -8.38 5.22 -0.58
C ASP A 156 -8.36 6.70 -0.14
N GLY A 157 -7.28 7.15 0.50
CA GLY A 157 -7.15 8.49 1.08
C GLY A 157 -7.81 8.68 2.44
N ARG A 158 -8.57 7.69 2.93
CA ARG A 158 -9.21 7.71 4.27
C ARG A 158 -8.57 6.70 5.21
N HIS A 159 -8.19 5.55 4.66
CA HIS A 159 -7.52 4.46 5.34
C HIS A 159 -6.34 3.95 4.54
N VAL A 160 -5.39 3.33 5.24
CA VAL A 160 -4.23 2.65 4.65
C VAL A 160 -4.27 1.19 5.05
N TYR A 161 -4.12 0.31 4.06
CA TYR A 161 -4.19 -1.13 4.21
C TYR A 161 -2.81 -1.73 4.01
N ALA A 162 -2.31 -2.43 5.02
CA ALA A 162 -1.01 -3.10 4.98
C ALA A 162 -1.21 -4.62 5.10
N HIS A 163 -0.78 -5.36 4.08
CA HIS A 163 -0.86 -6.81 4.02
C HIS A 163 0.53 -7.40 4.27
N PHE A 164 0.61 -8.38 5.16
CA PHE A 164 1.83 -9.13 5.46
C PHE A 164 1.61 -10.63 5.28
N GLY A 165 0.72 -11.01 4.36
CA GLY A 165 0.47 -12.41 4.03
C GLY A 165 -0.10 -13.18 5.22
N SER A 166 0.57 -14.27 5.60
CA SER A 166 0.29 -15.09 6.81
C SER A 166 0.38 -14.31 8.13
N ARG A 167 0.77 -13.05 8.10
CA ARG A 167 0.75 -12.14 9.25
C ARG A 167 -0.39 -11.14 9.22
N GLY A 168 -1.26 -11.23 8.21
CA GLY A 168 -2.57 -10.61 8.18
C GLY A 168 -2.63 -9.31 7.38
N LEU A 169 -3.87 -8.81 7.26
CA LEU A 169 -4.20 -7.52 6.68
C LEU A 169 -4.64 -6.57 7.79
N PHE A 170 -4.12 -5.35 7.76
CA PHE A 170 -4.37 -4.33 8.77
C PHE A 170 -4.87 -3.05 8.12
N CYS A 171 -5.93 -2.48 8.67
CA CYS A 171 -6.45 -1.18 8.27
C CYS A 171 -6.08 -0.13 9.31
N PHE A 172 -5.39 0.92 8.87
CA PHE A 172 -5.07 2.09 9.68
C PHE A 172 -5.82 3.31 9.16
N THR A 173 -6.08 4.29 10.01
CA THR A 173 -6.40 5.65 9.57
C THR A 173 -5.16 6.29 8.93
N MET A 174 -5.34 7.40 8.20
CA MET A 174 -4.21 8.19 7.69
C MET A 174 -3.29 8.74 8.81
N SER A 175 -3.80 8.87 10.05
CA SER A 175 -3.03 9.23 11.24
C SER A 175 -2.29 8.06 11.90
N GLY A 176 -2.48 6.83 11.39
CA GLY A 176 -1.81 5.63 11.88
C GLY A 176 -2.55 4.93 13.03
N ASP A 177 -3.84 5.17 13.23
CA ASP A 177 -4.63 4.47 14.24
C ASP A 177 -5.18 3.16 13.66
N LEU A 178 -4.94 2.03 14.33
CA LEU A 178 -5.44 0.73 13.90
C LEU A 178 -6.98 0.70 14.03
N LYS A 179 -7.67 0.37 12.94
CA LYS A 179 -9.13 0.27 12.87
C LYS A 179 -9.60 -1.18 12.99
N TRP A 180 -8.99 -2.06 12.22
CA TRP A 180 -9.27 -3.49 12.25
C TRP A 180 -8.09 -4.27 11.70
N SER A 181 -8.03 -5.56 12.01
CA SER A 181 -7.10 -6.52 11.42
C SER A 181 -7.82 -7.81 11.03
N ARG A 182 -7.23 -8.55 10.09
CA ARG A 182 -7.71 -9.84 9.62
C ARG A 182 -6.55 -10.81 9.50
N ASP A 183 -6.70 -11.94 10.18
CA ASP A 183 -5.87 -13.13 9.99
C ASP A 183 -6.57 -14.08 9.02
N PHE A 184 -5.81 -14.62 8.08
CA PHE A 184 -6.28 -15.57 7.06
C PHE A 184 -5.67 -16.97 7.24
N GLY A 185 -4.82 -17.16 8.25
CA GLY A 185 -4.01 -18.36 8.46
C GLY A 185 -2.66 -18.28 7.75
N ASP A 186 -1.95 -19.41 7.75
CA ASP A 186 -0.61 -19.53 7.18
C ASP A 186 -0.68 -20.06 5.74
N MET A 187 -0.06 -19.37 4.78
CA MET A 187 0.13 -19.82 3.40
C MET A 187 1.25 -20.86 3.34
N GLN A 188 1.14 -21.85 2.45
CA GLN A 188 2.29 -22.69 2.09
C GLN A 188 2.81 -22.24 0.73
N THR A 189 3.93 -21.53 0.67
CA THR A 189 4.47 -21.09 -0.62
C THR A 189 5.40 -22.11 -1.23
N ARG A 190 5.38 -22.18 -2.56
CA ARG A 190 6.25 -23.07 -3.32
C ARG A 190 7.71 -22.84 -2.95
N ASN A 191 8.36 -23.89 -2.43
CA ASN A 191 9.76 -23.88 -1.98
C ASN A 191 10.07 -22.80 -0.93
N GLU A 192 9.09 -22.35 -0.15
CA GLU A 192 9.27 -21.25 0.83
C GLU A 192 9.88 -20.00 0.19
N PHE A 193 9.51 -19.68 -1.06
CA PHE A 193 9.99 -18.48 -1.73
C PHE A 193 9.41 -17.19 -1.12
N GLY A 194 8.44 -17.33 -0.24
CA GLY A 194 7.83 -16.26 0.54
C GLY A 194 6.60 -15.69 -0.13
N GLU A 195 5.98 -14.73 0.54
CA GLU A 195 4.68 -14.17 0.20
C GLU A 195 4.83 -12.76 -0.39
N GLY A 196 3.83 -12.29 -1.16
CA GLY A 196 3.97 -10.96 -1.78
C GLY A 196 2.77 -10.38 -2.52
N SER A 197 1.65 -11.08 -2.62
CA SER A 197 0.46 -10.57 -3.32
C SER A 197 -0.11 -9.35 -2.58
N SER A 198 -0.18 -8.22 -3.29
CA SER A 198 -0.68 -6.96 -2.73
C SER A 198 -2.22 -6.94 -2.76
N PRO A 199 -2.89 -6.36 -1.76
CA PRO A 199 -4.34 -6.24 -1.78
C PRO A 199 -4.78 -5.12 -2.73
N THR A 200 -5.90 -5.31 -3.43
CA THR A 200 -6.44 -4.32 -4.37
C THR A 200 -7.74 -3.72 -3.85
N LEU A 201 -7.81 -2.38 -3.82
CA LEU A 201 -9.04 -1.64 -3.51
C LEU A 201 -9.90 -1.47 -4.77
N VAL A 202 -11.21 -1.73 -4.64
CA VAL A 202 -12.21 -1.45 -5.68
C VAL A 202 -13.49 -0.97 -5.01
N GLY A 203 -13.76 0.34 -5.09
CA GLY A 203 -14.89 0.96 -4.40
C GLY A 203 -14.77 0.82 -2.88
N ASP A 204 -15.78 0.23 -2.24
CA ASP A 204 -15.82 -0.03 -0.79
C ASP A 204 -15.23 -1.39 -0.40
N ARG A 205 -14.48 -2.03 -1.31
CA ARG A 205 -14.00 -3.40 -1.18
C ARG A 205 -12.49 -3.49 -1.25
N ILE A 206 -11.95 -4.48 -0.55
CA ILE A 206 -10.55 -4.90 -0.67
C ILE A 206 -10.50 -6.37 -1.07
N VAL A 207 -9.79 -6.67 -2.15
CA VAL A 207 -9.64 -8.00 -2.73
C VAL A 207 -8.23 -8.53 -2.48
N ILE A 208 -8.14 -9.77 -2.05
CA ILE A 208 -6.90 -10.42 -1.62
C ILE A 208 -6.77 -11.74 -2.39
N PRO A 209 -5.79 -11.85 -3.29
CA PRO A 209 -5.34 -13.14 -3.83
C PRO A 209 -4.66 -13.95 -2.72
N TRP A 210 -5.14 -15.17 -2.47
CA TRP A 210 -4.59 -16.10 -1.48
C TRP A 210 -4.16 -17.41 -2.17
N ASP A 211 -3.37 -17.28 -3.24
CA ASP A 211 -2.93 -18.40 -4.07
C ASP A 211 -1.63 -19.02 -3.51
N ASN A 212 -1.68 -20.29 -3.10
CA ASN A 212 -0.62 -21.00 -2.38
C ASN A 212 -0.66 -22.52 -2.72
N GLU A 213 0.22 -23.34 -2.13
CA GLU A 213 0.22 -24.80 -2.35
C GLU A 213 -0.87 -25.55 -1.57
N GLY A 214 -1.53 -24.88 -0.62
CA GLY A 214 -2.71 -25.35 0.09
C GLY A 214 -4.02 -24.92 -0.57
N PRO A 215 -5.12 -24.76 0.21
CA PRO A 215 -6.38 -24.26 -0.33
C PRO A 215 -6.28 -22.80 -0.80
N SER A 216 -6.16 -22.61 -2.11
CA SER A 216 -6.17 -21.29 -2.74
C SER A 216 -7.56 -20.68 -2.79
N ARG A 217 -7.63 -19.35 -2.68
CA ARG A 217 -8.89 -18.60 -2.67
C ARG A 217 -8.73 -17.15 -3.08
N LEU A 218 -9.82 -16.54 -3.54
CA LEU A 218 -9.95 -15.09 -3.68
C LEU A 218 -10.88 -14.59 -2.57
N ILE A 219 -10.41 -13.63 -1.79
CA ILE A 219 -11.16 -13.09 -0.66
C ILE A 219 -11.53 -11.65 -0.98
N CYS A 220 -12.78 -11.28 -0.75
CA CYS A 220 -13.22 -9.90 -0.80
C CYS A 220 -13.80 -9.49 0.54
N LEU A 221 -13.28 -8.39 1.06
CA LEU A 221 -13.74 -7.80 2.31
C LEU A 221 -14.38 -6.44 2.06
N ASN A 222 -15.29 -6.04 2.94
CA ASN A 222 -15.66 -4.65 3.08
C ASN A 222 -14.45 -3.89 3.62
N ALA A 223 -14.00 -2.85 2.91
CA ALA A 223 -12.77 -2.13 3.25
C ALA A 223 -12.90 -1.33 4.56
N LEU A 224 -14.11 -0.97 4.98
CA LEU A 224 -14.34 -0.21 6.22
C LEU A 224 -14.42 -1.11 7.46
N SER A 225 -15.14 -2.22 7.38
CA SER A 225 -15.34 -3.13 8.52
C SER A 225 -14.33 -4.27 8.59
N GLY A 226 -13.70 -4.61 7.46
CA GLY A 226 -12.87 -5.80 7.33
C GLY A 226 -13.68 -7.10 7.25
N GLU A 227 -15.01 -7.05 7.20
CA GLU A 227 -15.87 -8.24 7.12
C GLU A 227 -15.83 -8.89 5.73
N THR A 228 -15.86 -10.21 5.68
CA THR A 228 -15.88 -10.95 4.42
C THR A 228 -17.22 -10.74 3.70
N ILE A 229 -17.16 -10.24 2.47
CA ILE A 229 -18.31 -10.13 1.55
C ILE A 229 -18.47 -11.45 0.79
N TRP A 230 -17.37 -11.99 0.28
CA TRP A 230 -17.31 -13.32 -0.33
C TRP A 230 -15.90 -13.90 -0.21
N ASP A 231 -15.83 -15.22 -0.24
CA ASP A 231 -14.62 -16.04 -0.24
C ASP A 231 -14.87 -17.18 -1.22
N VAL A 232 -14.08 -17.24 -2.29
CA VAL A 232 -14.27 -18.23 -3.37
C VAL A 232 -13.02 -19.07 -3.54
N PRO A 233 -13.14 -20.41 -3.62
CA PRO A 233 -11.99 -21.27 -3.86
C PRO A 233 -11.39 -21.03 -5.25
N ARG A 234 -10.09 -21.21 -5.38
CA ARG A 234 -9.32 -21.15 -6.63
C ARG A 234 -8.55 -22.46 -6.82
N ASP A 235 -8.48 -22.92 -8.06
CA ASP A 235 -7.64 -24.06 -8.47
C ASP A 235 -6.33 -23.52 -9.04
N GLU A 236 -5.50 -22.98 -8.15
CA GLU A 236 -4.26 -22.29 -8.50
C GLU A 236 -3.16 -22.70 -7.51
N PRO A 237 -1.92 -22.95 -7.97
CA PRO A 237 -0.78 -23.12 -7.09
C PRO A 237 -0.31 -21.76 -6.55
N THR A 238 0.84 -21.72 -5.87
CA THR A 238 1.46 -20.46 -5.45
C THR A 238 1.57 -19.46 -6.60
N CYS A 239 1.04 -18.26 -6.39
CA CYS A 239 1.13 -17.14 -7.31
C CYS A 239 1.38 -15.83 -6.57
N TRP A 240 2.18 -14.95 -7.17
CA TRP A 240 2.53 -13.63 -6.63
C TRP A 240 1.84 -12.49 -7.41
N ALA A 241 0.74 -12.81 -8.09
CA ALA A 241 -0.02 -11.82 -8.84
C ALA A 241 -0.82 -10.89 -7.91
N THR A 242 -1.01 -9.65 -8.38
CA THR A 242 -1.90 -8.65 -7.81
C THR A 242 -2.86 -8.21 -8.90
#